data_AF-A0A6P7X3T3-F1
#
_entry.id   AF-A0A6P7X3T3-F1
#
_cell.length_a   1.000
_cell.length_b   1.000
_cell.length_c   1.000
_cell.angle_alpha   90.00
_cell.angle_beta   90.00
_cell.angle_gamma   90.00
#
_symmetry.space_group_name_H-M   'P 1'
#
loop_
_entity.id
_entity.type
_entity.pdbx_description
1 polymer ?
#
loop_
_entity_poly.entity_id
_entity_poly.type
_entity_poly.pdbx_seq_one_letter_code
_entity_poly.pdbx_strand_id
1 'polypeptide(L)'
;QRIHTGMKPFICTECNKSFRHKGHLTIHQRIHTGMKPFICTECNKSFSHKTRLTQHQRIHTGMKPFICTECNKSFSHKTDLTKHQRIHTGMKPFICSECNKSFRHKGHLTIHQRIHTGMKPFICTECNKSFSQKGNLTKHQRIHTGMKPFICSECNKSFSQKQYLTIHQRIHTGVKPFICSECNKSFIQKRHLTKHQRIHTGMKPFRCSECGKSFINNETLTMHQNSH
;
A
#
# COMPACT_ATOMS: atom_id res chain seq x y z
N GLN A 1 19.94 34.84 31.47
CA GLN A 1 20.24 33.39 31.39
C GLN A 1 19.09 32.62 32.04
N ARG A 2 18.35 31.78 31.31
CA ARG A 2 17.30 30.91 31.88
C ARG A 2 17.83 29.47 31.93
N ILE A 3 17.99 28.97 33.15
CA ILE A 3 18.54 27.65 33.46
C ILE A 3 17.56 26.57 33.00
N HIS A 4 18.04 25.64 32.18
CA HIS A 4 17.25 24.59 31.54
C HIS A 4 17.20 23.34 32.43
N THR A 5 16.61 23.41 33.63
CA THR A 5 16.40 22.20 34.43
C THR A 5 15.23 21.40 33.85
N GLY A 6 15.48 20.16 33.44
CA GLY A 6 14.48 19.24 32.86
C GLY A 6 13.45 18.70 33.85
N MET A 7 13.20 19.42 34.95
CA MET A 7 12.31 18.96 36.02
C MET A 7 10.86 18.86 35.53
N LYS A 8 10.25 17.70 35.80
CA LYS A 8 8.85 17.40 35.50
C LYS A 8 8.10 17.08 36.81
N PRO A 9 7.81 18.08 37.64
CA PRO A 9 7.32 17.86 39.00
C PRO A 9 5.86 17.38 39.06
N PHE A 10 5.10 17.50 37.97
CA PHE A 10 3.69 17.14 37.95
C PHE A 10 3.50 15.71 37.42
N ILE A 11 3.19 14.76 38.30
CA ILE A 11 3.07 13.33 37.95
C ILE A 11 1.60 12.94 37.87
N CYS A 12 1.23 12.21 36.82
CA CYS A 12 -0.07 11.56 36.71
C CYS A 12 -0.10 10.29 37.55
N THR A 13 -0.97 10.22 38.55
CA THR A 13 -1.09 9.08 39.48
C THR A 13 -1.56 7.80 38.80
N GLU A 14 -2.30 7.89 37.69
CA GLU A 14 -2.87 6.73 37.01
C GLU A 14 -1.89 6.03 36.04
N CYS A 15 -0.91 6.74 35.50
CA CYS A 15 0.04 6.17 34.53
C CYS A 15 1.51 6.57 34.75
N ASN A 16 1.78 7.20 35.90
CA ASN A 16 3.07 7.69 36.36
C ASN A 16 3.84 8.61 35.39
N LYS A 17 3.14 9.22 34.42
CA LYS A 17 3.76 10.16 33.47
C LYS A 17 4.00 11.51 34.12
N SER A 18 5.20 12.05 33.92
CA SER A 18 5.60 13.34 34.47
C SER A 18 5.51 14.47 33.44
N PHE A 19 5.12 15.65 33.91
CA PHE A 19 4.88 16.85 33.12
C PHE A 19 5.58 18.06 33.76
N ARG A 20 6.04 18.98 32.89
CA ARG A 20 6.71 20.22 33.31
C ARG A 20 5.75 21.25 33.89
N HIS A 21 4.48 21.24 33.45
CA HIS A 21 3.48 22.23 33.85
C HIS A 21 2.20 21.52 34.29
N LYS A 22 1.56 22.04 35.35
CA LYS A 22 0.28 21.54 35.88
C LYS A 22 -0.81 21.49 34.81
N GLY A 23 -0.91 22.50 33.95
CA GLY A 23 -1.88 22.53 32.85
C GLY A 23 -1.71 21.38 31.85
N HIS A 24 -0.48 20.90 31.60
CA HIS A 24 -0.25 19.73 30.76
C HIS A 24 -0.70 18.44 31.44
N LEU A 25 -0.49 18.31 32.75
CA LEU A 25 -1.02 17.19 33.54
C LEU A 25 -2.56 17.19 33.52
N THR A 26 -3.21 18.33 33.74
CA THR A 26 -4.69 18.45 33.70
C THR A 26 -5.26 18.07 32.34
N ILE A 27 -4.63 18.49 31.25
CA ILE A 27 -5.08 18.09 29.92
C ILE A 27 -4.79 16.60 29.67
N HIS A 28 -3.67 16.09 30.16
CA HIS A 28 -3.33 14.67 30.06
C HIS A 28 -4.35 13.77 30.79
N GLN A 29 -4.84 14.18 31.97
CA GLN A 29 -5.86 13.43 32.72
C GLN A 29 -7.14 13.21 31.92
N ARG A 30 -7.45 14.07 30.94
CA ARG A 30 -8.60 13.88 30.03
C ARG A 30 -8.52 12.60 29.19
N ILE A 31 -7.32 12.04 29.03
CA ILE A 31 -7.13 10.76 28.34
C ILE A 31 -7.75 9.63 29.15
N HIS A 32 -7.61 9.67 30.47
CA HIS A 32 -8.12 8.61 31.34
C HIS A 32 -9.61 8.76 31.62
N THR A 33 -10.07 9.99 31.83
CA THR A 33 -11.51 10.26 32.05
C THR A 33 -12.33 10.21 30.76
N GLY A 34 -11.69 10.09 29.59
CA GLY A 34 -12.36 10.15 28.29
C GLY A 34 -12.93 11.53 27.94
N MET A 35 -12.69 12.56 28.76
CA MET A 35 -13.26 13.89 28.57
C MET A 35 -12.81 14.53 27.26
N LYS A 36 -13.78 14.87 26.42
CA LYS A 36 -13.56 15.50 25.10
C LYS A 36 -14.44 16.75 24.97
N PRO A 37 -14.09 17.84 25.66
CA PRO A 37 -14.96 19.02 25.76
C PRO A 37 -15.12 19.80 24.44
N PHE A 38 -14.32 19.53 23.41
CA PHE A 38 -14.36 20.26 22.15
C PHE A 38 -15.09 19.44 21.09
N ILE A 39 -16.31 19.83 20.73
CA ILE A 39 -17.18 19.08 19.81
C ILE A 39 -17.20 19.77 18.44
N CYS A 40 -17.06 19.00 17.37
CA CYS A 40 -17.28 19.45 16.00
C CYS A 40 -18.77 19.52 15.72
N THR A 41 -19.29 20.70 15.40
CA THR A 41 -20.72 20.91 15.12
C THR A 41 -21.20 20.27 13.82
N GLU A 42 -20.30 19.98 12.88
CA GLU A 42 -20.67 19.39 11.59
C GLU A 42 -20.81 17.86 11.61
N CYS A 43 -20.10 17.18 12.52
CA CYS A 43 -20.13 15.71 12.60
C CYS A 43 -20.19 15.14 14.02
N ASN A 44 -20.41 15.98 15.02
CA ASN A 44 -20.49 15.67 16.45
C ASN A 44 -19.27 14.92 17.03
N LYS A 45 -18.14 14.92 16.33
CA LYS A 45 -16.90 14.33 16.84
C LYS A 45 -16.30 15.19 17.93
N SER A 46 -15.94 14.56 19.04
CA SER A 46 -15.39 15.23 20.22
C SER A 46 -13.86 15.05 20.33
N PHE A 47 -13.19 16.09 20.84
CA PHE A 47 -11.74 16.18 20.99
C PHE A 47 -11.35 16.67 22.39
N SER A 48 -10.20 16.19 22.88
CA SER A 48 -9.65 16.58 24.18
C SER A 48 -8.93 17.95 24.18
N HIS A 49 -8.59 18.47 22.99
CA HIS A 49 -7.93 19.76 22.79
C HIS A 49 -8.61 20.58 21.68
N LYS A 50 -8.72 21.90 21.88
CA LYS A 50 -9.23 22.85 20.87
C LYS A 50 -8.43 22.80 19.57
N THR A 51 -7.10 22.72 19.65
CA THR A 51 -6.22 22.65 18.47
C THR A 51 -6.50 21.41 17.60
N ARG A 52 -6.90 20.29 18.21
CA ARG A 52 -7.29 19.07 17.49
C ARG A 52 -8.63 19.23 16.79
N LEU A 53 -9.59 19.91 17.43
CA LEU A 53 -10.85 20.27 16.79
C LEU A 53 -10.61 21.19 15.58
N THR A 54 -9.84 22.27 15.73
CA THR A 54 -9.50 23.18 14.62
C THR A 54 -8.75 22.47 13.49
N GLN A 55 -7.85 21.55 13.83
CA GLN A 55 -7.17 20.71 12.86
C GLN A 55 -8.16 19.79 12.11
N HIS A 56 -9.13 19.22 12.83
CA HIS A 56 -10.16 18.36 12.28
C HIS A 56 -11.14 19.10 11.36
N GLN A 57 -11.52 20.33 11.68
CA GLN A 57 -12.39 21.17 10.84
C GLN A 57 -11.83 21.41 9.42
N ARG A 58 -10.52 21.20 9.20
CA ARG A 58 -9.92 21.23 7.86
C ARG A 58 -10.43 20.14 6.93
N ILE A 59 -10.96 19.04 7.48
CA ILE A 59 -11.55 17.95 6.70
C ILE A 59 -12.85 18.43 6.04
N HIS A 60 -13.63 19.20 6.77
CA HIS A 60 -14.91 19.73 6.34
C HIS A 60 -14.76 20.85 5.32
N THR A 61 -13.90 21.81 5.62
CA THR A 61 -13.60 22.96 4.74
C THR A 61 -12.71 22.60 3.55
N GLY A 62 -12.14 21.39 3.51
CA GLY A 62 -11.15 20.99 2.50
C GLY A 62 -9.82 21.75 2.58
N MET A 63 -9.60 22.58 3.63
CA MET A 63 -8.41 23.40 3.77
C MET A 63 -7.13 22.56 3.83
N LYS A 64 -6.19 22.89 2.94
CA LYS A 64 -4.88 22.25 2.82
C LYS A 64 -3.76 23.29 2.80
N PRO A 65 -3.46 23.93 3.93
CA PRO A 65 -2.56 25.08 3.98
C PRO A 65 -1.09 24.75 3.70
N PHE A 66 -0.69 23.48 3.67
CA PHE A 66 0.70 23.08 3.48
C PHE A 66 0.91 22.59 2.05
N ILE A 67 1.59 23.37 1.22
CA ILE A 67 1.79 23.09 -0.20
C ILE A 67 3.21 22.57 -0.42
N CYS A 68 3.35 21.51 -1.22
CA CYS A 68 4.63 21.04 -1.73
C CYS A 68 5.04 21.91 -2.92
N THR A 69 6.18 22.60 -2.81
CA THR A 69 6.69 23.49 -3.86
C THR A 69 7.14 22.75 -5.12
N GLU A 70 7.45 21.45 -5.02
CA GLU A 70 7.95 20.66 -6.15
C GLU A 70 6.85 20.08 -7.05
N CYS A 71 5.64 19.85 -6.53
CA CYS A 71 4.53 19.29 -7.30
C CYS A 71 3.17 19.94 -7.03
N ASN A 72 3.15 21.06 -6.31
CA ASN A 72 1.95 21.83 -5.93
C ASN A 72 0.86 21.03 -5.19
N LYS A 73 1.16 19.82 -4.71
CA LYS A 73 0.23 19.06 -3.86
C LYS A 73 0.07 19.71 -2.50
N SER A 74 -1.16 19.86 -2.08
CA SER A 74 -1.53 20.47 -0.80
C SER A 74 -1.94 19.43 0.24
N PHE A 75 -1.62 19.71 1.51
CA PHE A 75 -1.82 18.85 2.67
C PHE A 75 -2.48 19.62 3.82
N SER A 76 -3.33 18.94 4.59
CA SER A 76 -3.99 19.52 5.76
C SER A 76 -3.05 19.64 6.96
N HIS A 77 -1.94 18.88 6.99
CA HIS A 77 -0.96 18.87 8.09
C HIS A 77 0.48 18.96 7.57
N LYS A 78 1.33 19.72 8.28
CA LYS A 78 2.75 19.87 7.98
C LYS A 78 3.49 18.54 7.98
N THR A 79 3.15 17.64 8.93
CA THR A 79 3.76 16.31 9.02
C THR A 79 3.53 15.46 7.77
N ASP A 80 2.39 15.65 7.10
CA ASP A 80 2.06 14.89 5.90
C ASP A 80 2.78 15.45 4.68
N LEU A 81 2.94 16.78 4.60
CA LEU A 81 3.84 17.42 3.65
C LEU A 81 5.28 16.92 3.83
N THR A 82 5.83 16.89 5.05
CA THR A 82 7.19 16.39 5.30
C THR A 82 7.36 14.92 4.91
N LYS A 83 6.36 14.07 5.20
CA LYS A 83 6.37 12.67 4.75
C LYS A 83 6.30 12.57 3.23
N HIS A 84 5.53 13.45 2.59
CA HIS A 84 5.37 13.51 1.14
C HIS A 84 6.64 13.98 0.44
N GLN A 85 7.39 14.94 0.99
CA GLN A 85 8.67 15.41 0.43
C GLN A 85 9.72 14.29 0.29
N ARG A 86 9.58 13.19 1.05
CA ARG A 86 10.39 11.97 0.85
C ARG A 86 10.18 11.31 -0.51
N ILE A 87 9.10 11.63 -1.21
CA ILE A 87 8.84 11.21 -2.59
C ILE A 87 9.91 11.78 -3.51
N HIS A 88 10.12 13.07 -3.40
CA HIS A 88 11.02 13.84 -4.24
C HIS A 88 12.49 13.59 -3.92
N THR A 89 12.85 13.65 -2.65
CA THR A 89 14.23 13.41 -2.19
C THR A 89 14.69 11.95 -2.27
N GLY A 90 13.78 11.01 -2.59
CA GLY A 90 14.08 9.58 -2.57
C GLY A 90 14.35 9.00 -1.17
N MET A 91 14.29 9.80 -0.09
CA MET A 91 14.64 9.38 1.27
C MET A 91 13.78 8.19 1.74
N LYS A 92 14.48 7.16 2.23
CA LYS A 92 13.89 5.92 2.77
C LYS A 92 14.49 5.61 4.15
N PRO A 93 14.08 6.36 5.21
CA PRO A 93 14.75 6.31 6.51
C PRO A 93 14.52 5.02 7.29
N PHE A 94 13.62 4.13 6.84
CA PHE A 94 13.29 2.90 7.55
C PHE A 94 13.91 1.71 6.84
N ILE A 95 14.97 1.14 7.41
CA ILE A 95 15.74 0.05 6.80
C ILE A 95 15.36 -1.27 7.47
N CYS A 96 15.18 -2.32 6.67
CA CYS A 96 15.01 -3.68 7.15
C CYS A 96 16.38 -4.24 7.54
N SER A 97 16.54 -4.65 8.79
CA SER A 97 17.79 -5.24 9.30
C SER A 97 18.14 -6.59 8.67
N GLU A 98 17.17 -7.31 8.12
CA GLU A 98 17.37 -8.68 7.60
C GLU A 98 17.80 -8.70 6.12
N CYS A 99 17.40 -7.71 5.33
CA CYS A 99 17.72 -7.66 3.89
C CYS A 99 18.19 -6.29 3.40
N ASN A 100 18.46 -5.35 4.31
CA ASN A 100 18.87 -3.97 4.03
C ASN A 100 17.93 -3.16 3.12
N LYS A 101 16.73 -3.68 2.84
CA LYS A 101 15.74 -2.97 2.02
C LYS A 101 15.19 -1.77 2.76
N SER A 102 15.18 -0.62 2.10
CA SER A 102 14.77 0.66 2.69
C SER A 102 13.36 1.10 2.27
N PHE A 103 12.65 1.75 3.20
CA PHE A 103 11.25 2.18 3.07
C PHE A 103 11.07 3.64 3.49
N ARG A 104 10.12 4.31 2.83
CA ARG A 104 9.75 5.72 3.10
C ARG A 104 8.93 5.90 4.38
N HIS A 105 8.18 4.87 4.77
CA HIS A 105 7.26 4.88 5.91
C HIS A 105 7.47 3.65 6.79
N LYS A 106 7.43 3.85 8.11
CA LYS A 106 7.59 2.79 9.12
C LYS A 106 6.60 1.64 8.92
N GLY A 107 5.33 1.96 8.64
CA GLY A 107 4.30 0.95 8.41
C GLY A 107 4.60 0.03 7.21
N HIS A 108 5.27 0.53 6.17
CA HIS A 108 5.69 -0.31 5.04
C HIS A 108 6.82 -1.26 5.43
N LEU A 109 7.77 -0.81 6.26
CA LEU A 109 8.80 -1.68 6.82
C LEU A 109 8.15 -2.78 7.67
N THR A 110 7.22 -2.44 8.56
CA THR A 110 6.51 -3.43 9.40
C THR A 110 5.74 -4.46 8.58
N ILE A 111 5.08 -4.04 7.51
CA ILE A 111 4.40 -4.97 6.59
C ILE A 111 5.42 -5.84 5.85
N HIS A 112 6.54 -5.26 5.42
CA HIS A 112 7.60 -5.98 4.72
C HIS A 112 8.26 -7.05 5.61
N GLN A 113 8.51 -6.76 6.89
CA GLN A 113 9.08 -7.73 7.84
C GLN A 113 8.26 -9.02 7.95
N ARG A 114 6.96 -8.98 7.65
CA ARG A 114 6.11 -10.18 7.59
C ARG A 114 6.52 -11.19 6.52
N ILE A 115 7.29 -10.75 5.50
CA ILE A 115 7.84 -11.65 4.49
C ILE A 115 8.89 -12.56 5.12
N HIS A 116 9.72 -12.02 6.00
CA HIS A 116 10.77 -12.77 6.66
C HIS A 116 10.23 -13.69 7.75
N THR A 117 9.29 -13.20 8.56
CA THR A 117 8.67 -14.01 9.62
C THR A 117 7.60 -14.98 9.12
N GLY A 118 7.22 -14.90 7.83
CA GLY A 118 6.11 -15.66 7.27
C GLY A 118 4.72 -15.27 7.82
N MET A 119 4.61 -14.24 8.66
CA MET A 119 3.37 -13.85 9.32
C MET A 119 2.26 -13.47 8.32
N LYS A 120 1.14 -14.17 8.41
CA LYS A 120 -0.05 -13.94 7.59
C LYS A 120 -1.30 -13.80 8.48
N PRO A 121 -1.46 -12.67 9.18
CA PRO A 121 -2.48 -12.52 10.22
C PRO A 121 -3.92 -12.43 9.69
N PHE A 122 -4.11 -12.36 8.37
CA PHE A 122 -5.44 -12.21 7.77
C PHE A 122 -5.84 -13.52 7.09
N ILE A 123 -6.76 -14.25 7.71
CA ILE A 123 -7.20 -15.57 7.25
C ILE A 123 -8.54 -15.44 6.53
N CYS A 124 -8.68 -16.09 5.39
CA CYS A 124 -9.96 -16.27 4.71
C CYS A 124 -10.73 -17.40 5.39
N THR A 125 -11.91 -17.10 5.94
CA THR A 125 -12.75 -18.08 6.64
C THR A 125 -13.36 -19.13 5.72
N GLU A 126 -13.45 -18.86 4.42
CA GLU A 126 -14.09 -19.75 3.45
C GLU A 126 -13.14 -20.82 2.90
N CYS A 127 -11.82 -20.57 2.87
CA CYS A 127 -10.83 -21.51 2.32
C CYS A 127 -9.55 -21.63 3.15
N ASN A 128 -9.53 -21.06 4.36
CA ASN A 128 -8.39 -21.01 5.30
C ASN A 128 -7.09 -20.40 4.74
N LYS A 129 -7.14 -19.79 3.56
CA LYS A 129 -5.97 -19.15 2.95
C LYS A 129 -5.59 -17.89 3.72
N SER A 130 -4.31 -17.81 4.08
CA SER A 130 -3.78 -16.72 4.90
C SER A 130 -3.02 -15.67 4.08
N PHE A 131 -3.13 -14.41 4.48
CA PHE A 131 -2.56 -13.24 3.80
C PHE A 131 -1.79 -12.34 4.77
N SER A 132 -0.69 -11.74 4.28
CA SER A 132 0.12 -10.78 5.06
C SER A 132 -0.51 -9.38 5.17
N GLN A 133 -1.52 -9.07 4.34
CA GLN A 133 -2.18 -7.76 4.30
C GLN A 133 -3.71 -7.91 4.13
N LYS A 134 -4.48 -7.12 4.89
CA LYS A 134 -5.95 -7.12 4.84
C LYS A 134 -6.51 -6.85 3.44
N GLY A 135 -5.92 -5.89 2.71
CA GLY A 135 -6.34 -5.57 1.35
C GLY A 135 -6.18 -6.73 0.36
N ASN A 136 -5.22 -7.62 0.59
CA ASN A 136 -5.07 -8.83 -0.23
C ASN A 136 -6.15 -9.87 0.10
N LEU A 137 -6.49 -10.03 1.39
CA LEU A 137 -7.62 -10.85 1.80
C LEU A 137 -8.93 -10.34 1.18
N THR A 138 -9.22 -9.03 1.27
CA THR A 138 -10.43 -8.44 0.68
C THR A 138 -10.51 -8.63 -0.83
N LYS A 139 -9.37 -8.53 -1.55
CA LYS A 139 -9.33 -8.84 -2.98
C LYS A 139 -9.56 -10.32 -3.26
N HIS A 140 -9.01 -11.19 -2.41
CA HIS A 140 -9.16 -12.64 -2.54
C HIS A 140 -10.60 -13.08 -2.31
N GLN A 141 -11.30 -12.53 -1.32
CA GLN A 141 -12.71 -12.87 -1.04
C GLN A 141 -13.65 -12.65 -2.23
N ARG A 142 -13.28 -11.76 -3.17
CA ARG A 142 -14.04 -11.55 -4.42
C ARG A 142 -14.08 -12.78 -5.33
N ILE A 143 -13.16 -13.73 -5.13
CA ILE A 143 -13.15 -14.99 -5.88
C ILE A 143 -14.35 -15.83 -5.43
N HIS A 144 -14.63 -15.88 -4.13
CA HIS A 144 -15.73 -16.67 -3.60
C HIS A 144 -17.09 -16.04 -3.84
N THR A 145 -17.19 -14.72 -3.66
CA THR A 145 -18.44 -13.99 -3.92
C THR A 145 -18.73 -13.76 -5.41
N GLY A 146 -17.78 -14.05 -6.29
CA GLY A 146 -17.87 -13.74 -7.72
C GLY A 146 -17.88 -12.23 -8.04
N MET A 147 -17.68 -11.35 -7.04
CA MET A 147 -17.79 -9.90 -7.23
C MET A 147 -16.78 -9.35 -8.24
N LYS A 148 -17.31 -8.70 -9.28
CA LYS A 148 -16.53 -8.06 -10.35
C LYS A 148 -16.91 -6.57 -10.49
N PRO A 149 -16.49 -5.70 -9.57
CA PRO A 149 -16.98 -4.32 -9.49
C PRO A 149 -16.45 -3.40 -10.62
N PHE A 150 -15.53 -3.87 -11.46
CA PHE A 150 -14.94 -3.06 -12.52
C PHE A 150 -15.49 -3.51 -13.87
N ILE A 151 -16.39 -2.72 -14.45
CA ILE A 151 -17.09 -3.04 -15.68
C ILE A 151 -16.46 -2.25 -16.84
N CYS A 152 -16.24 -2.93 -17.96
CA CYS A 152 -15.82 -2.30 -19.21
C CYS A 152 -17.03 -1.62 -19.87
N SER A 153 -16.97 -0.31 -20.08
CA SER A 153 -18.07 0.44 -20.72
C SER A 153 -18.29 0.08 -22.19
N GLU A 154 -17.27 -0.45 -22.87
CA GLU A 154 -17.33 -0.73 -24.31
C GLU A 154 -17.92 -2.11 -24.63
N CYS A 155 -17.81 -3.08 -23.71
CA CYS A 155 -18.30 -4.45 -23.96
C CYS A 155 -18.98 -5.10 -22.75
N ASN A 156 -19.27 -4.33 -21.70
CA ASN A 156 -19.90 -4.76 -20.44
C ASN A 156 -19.18 -5.90 -19.68
N LYS A 157 -17.98 -6.29 -20.11
CA LYS A 157 -17.20 -7.32 -19.43
C LYS A 157 -16.73 -6.83 -18.07
N SER A 158 -16.98 -7.63 -17.03
CA SER A 158 -16.66 -7.30 -15.64
C SER A 158 -15.38 -7.97 -15.14
N PHE A 159 -14.67 -7.28 -14.25
CA PHE A 159 -13.39 -7.71 -13.68
C PHE A 159 -13.37 -7.55 -12.15
N SER A 160 -12.67 -8.46 -11.47
CA SER A 160 -12.50 -8.43 -10.01
C SER A 160 -11.52 -7.36 -9.52
N GLN A 161 -10.66 -6.85 -10.41
CA GLN A 161 -9.64 -5.84 -10.10
C GLN A 161 -9.50 -4.80 -11.23
N LYS A 162 -9.32 -3.53 -10.87
CA LYS A 162 -9.18 -2.40 -11.81
C LYS A 162 -8.04 -2.61 -12.81
N GLN A 163 -6.91 -3.17 -12.37
CA GLN A 163 -5.76 -3.44 -13.25
C GLN A 163 -6.12 -4.36 -14.43
N TYR A 164 -7.01 -5.33 -14.22
CA TYR A 164 -7.44 -6.24 -15.28
C TYR A 164 -8.37 -5.55 -16.26
N LEU A 165 -9.25 -4.66 -15.77
CA LEU A 165 -10.04 -3.79 -16.64
C LEU A 165 -9.14 -2.88 -17.49
N THR A 166 -8.16 -2.18 -16.89
CA THR A 166 -7.24 -1.31 -17.63
C THR A 166 -6.43 -2.06 -18.68
N ILE A 167 -5.99 -3.28 -18.38
CA ILE A 167 -5.31 -4.13 -19.36
C ILE A 167 -6.28 -4.58 -20.47
N HIS A 168 -7.52 -4.92 -20.12
CA HIS A 168 -8.54 -5.32 -21.08
C HIS A 168 -8.91 -4.20 -22.05
N GLN A 169 -9.03 -2.95 -21.58
CA GLN A 169 -9.31 -1.78 -22.43
C GLN A 169 -8.27 -1.55 -23.54
N ARG A 170 -7.06 -2.10 -23.39
CA ARG A 170 -6.04 -2.07 -24.45
C ARG A 170 -6.41 -2.89 -25.68
N ILE A 171 -7.33 -3.85 -25.54
CA ILE A 171 -7.84 -4.63 -26.66
C ILE A 171 -8.68 -3.74 -27.58
N HIS A 172 -9.51 -2.87 -26.99
CA HIS A 172 -10.38 -1.99 -27.77
C HIS A 172 -9.63 -0.82 -28.39
N THR A 173 -8.70 -0.23 -27.62
CA THR A 173 -7.86 0.87 -28.12
C THR A 173 -6.73 0.41 -29.04
N GLY A 174 -6.48 -0.90 -29.17
CA GLY A 174 -5.36 -1.45 -29.93
C GLY A 174 -3.96 -1.15 -29.36
N VAL A 175 -3.86 -0.48 -28.21
CA VAL A 175 -2.58 -0.03 -27.63
C VAL A 175 -1.73 -1.22 -27.19
N LYS A 176 -0.57 -1.38 -27.82
CA LYS A 176 0.43 -2.44 -27.55
C LYS A 176 1.75 -1.82 -27.09
N PRO A 177 1.89 -1.42 -25.82
CA PRO A 177 2.99 -0.58 -25.36
C PRO A 177 4.33 -1.34 -25.22
N PHE A 178 4.34 -2.65 -25.41
CA PHE A 178 5.53 -3.47 -25.24
C PHE A 178 6.02 -3.95 -26.59
N ILE A 179 7.08 -3.35 -27.11
CA ILE A 179 7.63 -3.63 -28.44
C ILE A 179 8.89 -4.50 -28.29
N CYS A 180 9.02 -5.52 -29.12
CA CYS A 180 10.24 -6.31 -29.24
C CYS A 180 11.27 -5.54 -30.06
N SER A 181 12.45 -5.28 -29.49
CA SER A 181 13.53 -4.58 -30.17
C SER A 181 14.13 -5.34 -31.37
N GLU A 182 14.00 -6.66 -31.38
CA GLU A 182 14.63 -7.52 -32.40
C GLU A 182 13.76 -7.71 -33.65
N CYS A 183 12.43 -7.64 -33.51
CA CYS A 183 11.51 -7.87 -34.64
C CYS A 183 10.34 -6.87 -34.72
N ASN A 184 10.36 -5.82 -33.90
CA ASN A 184 9.33 -4.78 -33.80
C ASN A 184 7.89 -5.27 -33.50
N LYS A 185 7.69 -6.55 -33.19
CA LYS A 185 6.38 -7.06 -32.77
C LYS A 185 5.96 -6.43 -31.45
N SER A 186 4.72 -5.96 -31.39
CA SER A 186 4.15 -5.28 -30.24
C SER A 186 3.14 -6.15 -29.47
N PHE A 187 3.10 -5.98 -28.16
CA PHE A 187 2.29 -6.78 -27.24
C PHE A 187 1.52 -5.89 -26.25
N ILE A 188 0.32 -6.32 -25.87
CA ILE A 188 -0.52 -5.64 -24.87
C ILE A 188 0.08 -5.73 -23.46
N GLN A 189 0.80 -6.82 -23.16
CA GLN A 189 1.33 -7.13 -21.83
C GLN A 189 2.81 -7.52 -21.90
N LYS A 190 3.62 -7.03 -20.93
CA LYS A 190 5.05 -7.30 -20.82
C LYS A 190 5.37 -8.80 -20.77
N ARG A 191 4.58 -9.59 -20.05
CA ARG A 191 4.78 -11.04 -19.95
C ARG A 191 4.72 -11.75 -21.31
N HIS A 192 3.90 -11.25 -22.24
CA HIS A 192 3.81 -11.82 -23.60
C HIS A 192 5.04 -11.44 -24.41
N LEU A 193 5.54 -10.20 -24.28
CA LEU A 193 6.81 -9.80 -24.87
C LEU A 193 7.97 -10.65 -24.32
N THR A 194 8.07 -10.85 -23.01
CA THR A 194 9.13 -11.68 -22.41
C THR A 194 9.04 -13.14 -22.87
N LYS A 195 7.83 -13.71 -23.00
CA LYS A 195 7.64 -15.05 -23.58
C LYS A 195 8.09 -15.09 -25.04
N HIS A 196 7.76 -14.05 -25.81
CA HIS A 196 8.15 -13.92 -27.21
C HIS A 196 9.67 -13.80 -27.40
N GLN A 197 10.37 -13.02 -26.57
CA GLN A 197 11.83 -12.85 -26.65
C GLN A 197 12.61 -14.17 -26.51
N ARG A 198 12.04 -15.17 -25.84
CA ARG A 198 12.66 -16.51 -25.74
C ARG A 198 12.77 -17.23 -27.09
N ILE A 199 11.96 -16.83 -28.07
CA ILE A 199 12.04 -17.37 -29.43
C ILE A 199 13.36 -16.93 -30.07
N HIS A 200 13.76 -15.68 -29.86
CA HIS A 200 14.99 -15.15 -30.46
C HIS A 200 16.23 -15.63 -29.73
N THR A 201 16.18 -15.72 -28.40
CA THR A 201 17.32 -16.22 -27.61
C THR A 201 17.46 -17.74 -27.65
N GLY A 202 16.50 -18.46 -28.25
CA GLY A 202 16.46 -19.93 -28.22
C GLY A 202 16.29 -20.54 -26.83
N MET A 203 16.04 -19.73 -25.79
CA MET A 203 15.92 -20.21 -24.42
C MET A 203 14.72 -21.14 -24.24
N LYS A 204 15.00 -22.39 -23.85
CA LYS A 204 14.00 -23.43 -23.58
C LYS A 204 14.07 -23.89 -22.12
N PRO A 205 13.53 -23.10 -21.17
CA PRO A 205 13.72 -23.36 -19.74
C PRO A 205 12.89 -24.55 -19.22
N PHE A 206 11.94 -25.07 -20.00
CA PHE A 206 11.04 -26.14 -19.56
C PHE A 206 11.53 -27.46 -20.15
N ARG A 207 12.06 -28.35 -19.31
CA ARG A 207 12.56 -29.67 -19.73
C ARG A 207 11.56 -30.76 -19.34
N CYS A 208 11.24 -31.64 -20.28
CA CYS A 208 10.48 -32.87 -20.02
C CYS A 208 11.34 -33.83 -19.21
N SER A 209 10.82 -34.32 -18.08
CA SER A 209 11.49 -35.28 -17.21
C SER A 209 11.61 -36.67 -17.84
N GLU A 210 10.65 -37.06 -18.68
CA GLU A 210 10.59 -38.41 -19.26
C GLU A 210 11.51 -38.57 -20.46
N CYS A 211 11.52 -37.62 -21.40
CA CYS A 211 12.30 -37.73 -22.64
C CYS A 211 13.42 -36.69 -22.77
N GLY A 212 13.58 -35.79 -21.80
CA GLY A 212 14.63 -34.77 -21.79
C GLY A 212 14.45 -33.59 -22.74
N LYS A 213 13.43 -33.58 -23.61
CA LYS A 213 13.17 -32.49 -24.58
C LYS A 213 12.88 -31.16 -23.87
N SER A 214 13.41 -30.07 -24.42
CA SER A 214 13.23 -28.72 -23.86
C SER A 214 12.28 -27.87 -24.71
N PHE A 215 11.48 -27.05 -24.02
CA PHE A 215 10.40 -26.24 -24.58
C PHE A 215 10.50 -24.78 -24.13
N ILE A 216 9.99 -23.87 -24.97
CA ILE A 216 10.03 -22.42 -24.74
C ILE A 216 9.02 -21.99 -23.66
N ASN A 217 7.91 -22.74 -23.55
CA ASN A 217 6.84 -22.45 -22.61
C ASN A 217 6.23 -23.73 -21.99
N ASN A 218 5.57 -23.57 -20.84
CA ASN A 218 4.98 -24.68 -20.10
C ASN A 218 3.80 -25.33 -20.84
N GLU A 219 3.01 -24.56 -21.59
CA GLU A 219 1.87 -25.09 -22.36
C GLU A 219 2.34 -26.13 -23.40
N THR A 220 3.41 -25.82 -24.13
CA THR A 220 4.02 -26.74 -25.11
C THR A 220 4.66 -27.95 -24.45
N LEU A 221 5.21 -27.79 -23.23
CA LEU A 221 5.70 -28.92 -22.45
C LEU A 221 4.53 -29.81 -22.00
N THR A 222 3.46 -29.25 -21.44
CA THR A 222 2.29 -30.01 -20.97
C THR A 222 1.62 -30.77 -22.12
N MET A 223 1.45 -30.13 -23.29
CA MET A 223 0.94 -30.82 -24.48
C MET A 223 1.84 -31.98 -24.90
N HIS A 224 3.16 -31.81 -24.82
CA HIS A 224 4.10 -32.88 -25.10
C HIS A 224 4.07 -33.98 -24.04
N GLN A 225 3.90 -33.65 -22.76
CA GLN A 225 3.77 -34.65 -21.69
C GLN A 225 2.51 -35.49 -21.87
N ASN A 226 1.41 -34.91 -22.33
CA ASN A 226 0.18 -35.64 -22.65
C ASN A 226 0.30 -36.57 -23.87
N SER A 227 1.45 -36.56 -24.57
CA SER A 227 1.72 -37.45 -25.71
C SER A 227 2.59 -38.67 -25.36
N HIS A 228 3.01 -38.78 -24.11
CA HIS A 228 3.55 -40.02 -23.53
C HIS A 228 2.40 -40.83 -22.93
#